data_AF-A0A938IPU9-F1
#
_entry.id   AF-A0A938IPU9-F1
#
_cell.length_a   1.000
_cell.length_b   1.000
_cell.length_c   1.000
_cell.angle_alpha   90.00
_cell.angle_beta   90.00
_cell.angle_gamma   90.00
#
_symmetry.space_group_name_H-M   'P 1'
#
loop_
_entity.id
_entity.type
_entity.pdbx_description
1 polymer ?
#
loop_
_entity_poly.entity_id
_entity_poly.type
_entity_poly.pdbx_seq_one_letter_code
_entity_poly.pdbx_strand_id
1 'polypeptide(L)'
;MKQPPTILYCHCAYAEVIPDETRRGVLEALAARGAAFEAVADLCELAAQRDPMLARLAVAADLRIIACWPRTVRWLFAFAGAPLAAEGVRFFNMRREGAEEILAAACGTESGRGAGAPRGGSGDPPRKALRRAGATAGQAGRAASRRAEPRAAPAFPGRKAGEWVPWFPVLDYERCRNCRQCLEFCLFGVYAADEGGQVRVAHPERCKTGCPACARLCPAVAIIFPKYADGAISGDDAMPAAAGRPASPIDFSSLAGLDLGEALRRRQAILRARQEGRREP
;
A
#
# COMPACT_ATOMS: atom_id res chain seq x y z
N MET A 1 -20.29 -27.53 17.69
CA MET A 1 -18.88 -27.26 18.08
C MET A 1 -18.36 -26.19 17.13
N LYS A 2 -17.86 -25.06 17.64
CA LYS A 2 -17.37 -23.97 16.77
C LYS A 2 -16.04 -24.41 16.15
N GLN A 3 -15.94 -24.38 14.82
CA GLN A 3 -14.70 -24.73 14.12
C GLN A 3 -13.58 -23.78 14.56
N PRO A 4 -12.34 -24.28 14.72
CA PRO A 4 -11.21 -23.40 15.03
C PRO A 4 -10.99 -22.40 13.89
N PRO A 5 -10.47 -21.20 14.20
CA PRO A 5 -10.14 -20.20 13.18
C PRO A 5 -9.07 -20.72 12.22
N THR A 6 -9.14 -20.29 10.97
CA THR A 6 -8.03 -20.41 10.02
C THR A 6 -7.08 -19.25 10.26
N ILE A 7 -5.81 -19.53 10.56
CA ILE A 7 -4.79 -18.49 10.79
C ILE A 7 -3.84 -18.45 9.60
N LEU A 8 -3.66 -17.28 9.00
CA LEU A 8 -2.62 -16.99 8.01
C LEU A 8 -1.55 -16.11 8.66
N TYR A 9 -0.30 -16.52 8.59
CA TYR A 9 0.86 -15.74 9.01
C TYR A 9 1.75 -15.42 7.80
N CYS A 10 2.07 -14.14 7.60
CA CYS A 10 3.01 -13.69 6.55
C CYS A 10 4.36 -13.32 7.15
N HIS A 11 5.43 -14.00 6.74
CA HIS A 11 6.78 -13.73 7.21
C HIS A 11 7.40 -12.47 6.59
N CYS A 12 6.87 -11.97 5.47
CA CYS A 12 7.47 -10.85 4.72
C CYS A 12 8.98 -11.05 4.46
N ALA A 13 9.37 -12.25 4.04
CA ALA A 13 10.76 -12.71 3.96
C ALA A 13 11.66 -11.79 3.12
N TYR A 14 11.10 -11.10 2.14
CA TYR A 14 11.85 -10.31 1.16
C TYR A 14 11.81 -8.80 1.42
N ALA A 15 11.29 -8.34 2.56
CA ALA A 15 11.32 -6.91 2.90
C ALA A 15 11.39 -6.70 4.41
N GLU A 16 12.30 -5.82 4.83
CA GLU A 16 12.51 -5.45 6.24
C GLU A 16 11.53 -4.36 6.70
N VAL A 17 10.24 -4.58 6.43
CA VAL A 17 9.16 -3.62 6.72
C VAL A 17 8.35 -3.98 7.96
N ILE A 18 8.62 -5.13 8.56
CA ILE A 18 8.05 -5.59 9.82
C ILE A 18 9.22 -5.72 10.80
N PRO A 19 9.10 -5.21 12.05
CA PRO A 19 10.13 -5.41 13.06
C PRO A 19 10.45 -6.89 13.27
N ASP A 20 11.74 -7.22 13.23
CA ASP A 20 12.23 -8.60 13.32
C ASP A 20 11.79 -9.31 14.60
N GLU A 21 11.79 -8.59 15.72
CA GLU A 21 11.31 -9.06 17.03
C GLU A 21 9.84 -9.48 16.95
N THR A 22 8.95 -8.61 16.46
CA THR A 22 7.52 -8.91 16.30
C THR A 22 7.32 -10.10 15.37
N ARG A 23 7.95 -10.08 14.19
CA ARG A 23 7.82 -11.13 13.18
C ARG A 23 8.19 -12.50 13.74
N ARG A 24 9.35 -12.60 14.38
CA ARG A 24 9.85 -13.87 14.93
C ARG A 24 9.07 -14.30 16.17
N GLY A 25 8.79 -13.38 17.08
CA GLY A 25 8.06 -13.68 18.32
C GLY A 25 6.68 -14.26 18.06
N VAL A 26 5.94 -13.71 17.08
CA VAL A 26 4.65 -14.27 16.66
C VAL A 26 4.80 -15.71 16.13
N LEU A 27 5.76 -15.95 15.23
CA LEU A 27 5.94 -17.27 14.61
C LEU A 27 6.34 -18.33 15.64
N GLU A 28 7.33 -18.01 16.48
CA GLU A 28 7.82 -18.90 17.53
C GLU A 28 6.70 -19.26 18.52
N ALA A 29 5.88 -18.28 18.92
CA ALA A 29 4.76 -18.52 19.82
C ALA A 29 3.60 -19.29 19.18
N LEU A 30 3.26 -19.04 17.91
CA LEU A 30 2.25 -19.83 17.19
C LEU A 30 2.67 -21.30 17.12
N ALA A 31 3.95 -21.55 16.80
CA ALA A 31 4.53 -22.90 16.75
C ALA A 31 4.52 -23.57 18.13
N ALA A 32 4.95 -22.87 19.19
CA ALA A 32 5.00 -23.40 20.56
C ALA A 32 3.62 -23.76 21.11
N ARG A 33 2.56 -23.06 20.69
CA ARG A 33 1.17 -23.33 21.12
C ARG A 33 0.53 -24.50 20.37
N GLY A 34 1.19 -25.07 19.37
CA GLY A 34 0.63 -26.12 18.52
C GLY A 34 -0.61 -25.68 17.74
N ALA A 35 -0.79 -24.38 17.53
CA ALA A 35 -1.91 -23.87 16.75
C ALA A 35 -1.77 -24.32 15.29
N ALA A 36 -2.85 -24.75 14.65
CA ALA A 36 -2.83 -24.96 13.21
C ALA A 36 -2.87 -23.59 12.51
N PHE A 37 -1.79 -23.25 11.80
CA PHE A 37 -1.70 -22.02 11.03
C PHE A 37 -0.97 -22.25 9.71
N GLU A 38 -1.25 -21.39 8.75
CA GLU A 38 -0.68 -21.35 7.43
C GLU A 38 0.41 -20.29 7.39
N ALA A 39 1.67 -20.70 7.31
CA ALA A 39 2.81 -19.80 7.25
C ALA A 39 3.23 -19.58 5.79
N VAL A 40 3.26 -18.32 5.33
CA VAL A 40 3.74 -17.97 3.99
C VAL A 40 5.00 -17.13 4.08
N ALA A 41 5.95 -17.37 3.18
CA ALA A 41 7.20 -16.60 3.12
C ALA A 41 6.92 -15.13 2.79
N ASP A 42 6.11 -14.87 1.76
CA ASP A 42 5.80 -13.51 1.33
C ASP A 42 4.44 -13.40 0.64
N LEU A 43 3.48 -12.77 1.30
CA LEU A 43 2.14 -12.59 0.75
C LEU A 43 2.11 -11.76 -0.56
N CYS A 44 3.08 -10.87 -0.77
CA CYS A 44 3.15 -10.10 -2.02
C CYS A 44 3.54 -11.01 -3.19
N GLU A 45 4.45 -11.95 -2.97
CA GLU A 45 4.84 -12.95 -3.97
C GLU A 45 3.66 -13.88 -4.33
N LEU A 46 2.97 -14.42 -3.33
CA LEU A 46 1.78 -15.26 -3.56
C LEU A 46 0.71 -14.49 -4.35
N ALA A 47 0.47 -13.22 -4.00
CA ALA A 47 -0.50 -12.40 -4.71
C ALA A 47 -0.08 -12.11 -6.15
N ALA A 48 1.21 -11.86 -6.40
CA ALA A 48 1.74 -11.69 -7.76
C ALA A 48 1.55 -12.93 -8.63
N GLN A 49 1.69 -14.11 -8.04
CA GLN A 49 1.53 -15.40 -8.71
C GLN A 49 0.07 -15.87 -8.80
N ARG A 50 -0.87 -15.17 -8.15
CA ARG A 50 -2.28 -15.59 -7.99
C ARG A 50 -2.39 -16.99 -7.40
N ASP A 51 -1.63 -17.24 -6.33
CA ASP A 51 -1.56 -18.56 -5.71
C ASP A 51 -2.96 -19.05 -5.26
N PRO A 52 -3.39 -20.29 -5.62
CA PRO A 52 -4.69 -20.84 -5.26
C PRO A 52 -4.98 -20.90 -3.75
N MET A 53 -3.94 -20.91 -2.91
CA MET A 53 -4.06 -20.83 -1.46
C MET A 53 -4.85 -19.59 -1.02
N LEU A 54 -4.68 -18.46 -1.71
CA LEU A 54 -5.40 -17.22 -1.39
C LEU A 54 -6.91 -17.38 -1.59
N ALA A 55 -7.34 -18.06 -2.65
CA ALA A 55 -8.75 -18.36 -2.90
C ALA A 55 -9.33 -19.29 -1.81
N ARG A 56 -8.58 -20.31 -1.39
CA ARG A 56 -8.97 -21.21 -0.29
C ARG A 56 -9.13 -20.45 1.04
N LEU A 57 -8.21 -19.55 1.35
CA LEU A 57 -8.25 -18.76 2.58
C LEU A 57 -9.40 -17.74 2.55
N ALA A 58 -9.65 -17.09 1.42
CA ALA A 58 -10.67 -16.04 1.29
C ALA A 58 -12.10 -16.53 1.56
N VAL A 59 -12.36 -17.83 1.42
CA VAL A 59 -13.68 -18.44 1.70
C VAL A 59 -13.78 -19.07 3.10
N ALA A 60 -12.75 -18.95 3.94
CA ALA A 60 -12.81 -19.44 5.32
C ALA A 60 -13.82 -18.64 6.16
N ALA A 61 -14.57 -19.33 7.03
CA ALA A 61 -15.63 -18.70 7.84
C ALA A 61 -15.10 -17.78 8.96
N ASP A 62 -13.93 -18.09 9.53
CA ASP A 62 -13.21 -17.26 10.50
C ASP A 62 -11.73 -17.24 10.13
N LEU A 63 -11.32 -16.22 9.38
CA LEU A 63 -9.96 -16.01 8.93
C LEU A 63 -9.25 -14.97 9.79
N ARG A 64 -8.12 -15.35 10.38
CA ARG A 64 -7.25 -14.47 11.16
C ARG A 64 -5.95 -14.27 10.40
N ILE A 65 -5.70 -13.05 9.93
CA ILE A 65 -4.52 -12.73 9.12
C ILE A 65 -3.54 -11.91 9.94
N ILE A 66 -2.38 -12.49 10.21
CA ILE A 66 -1.26 -11.85 10.89
C ILE A 66 -0.21 -11.47 9.84
N ALA A 67 -0.18 -10.18 9.48
CA ALA A 67 0.59 -9.71 8.34
C ALA A 67 0.98 -8.22 8.53
N CYS A 68 1.12 -7.48 7.42
CA CYS A 68 1.35 -6.04 7.42
C CYS A 68 0.02 -5.26 7.54
N TRP A 69 -0.07 -4.07 6.93
CA TRP A 69 -1.25 -3.22 6.98
C TRP A 69 -2.52 -3.95 6.46
N PRO A 70 -3.66 -3.86 7.18
CA PRO A 70 -4.91 -4.52 6.79
C PRO A 70 -5.38 -4.16 5.37
N ARG A 71 -5.39 -2.86 5.06
CA ARG A 71 -5.69 -2.34 3.72
C ARG A 71 -4.83 -2.95 2.63
N THR A 72 -3.54 -3.12 2.88
CA THR A 72 -2.62 -3.74 1.93
C THR A 72 -2.94 -5.19 1.69
N VAL A 73 -3.18 -5.95 2.75
CA VAL A 73 -3.57 -7.37 2.66
C VAL A 73 -4.85 -7.51 1.85
N ARG A 74 -5.87 -6.70 2.14
CA ARG A 74 -7.16 -6.73 1.42
C ARG A 74 -6.98 -6.56 -0.08
N TRP A 75 -6.18 -5.58 -0.50
CA TRP A 75 -5.96 -5.31 -1.92
C TRP A 75 -4.96 -6.26 -2.60
N LEU A 76 -4.08 -6.93 -1.84
CA LEU A 76 -3.29 -8.06 -2.35
C LEU A 76 -4.19 -9.25 -2.69
N PHE A 77 -5.11 -9.61 -1.81
CA PHE A 77 -6.10 -10.66 -2.03
C PHE A 77 -7.00 -10.35 -3.23
N ALA A 78 -7.52 -9.12 -3.31
CA ALA A 78 -8.30 -8.68 -4.48
C ALA A 78 -7.48 -8.70 -5.78
N PHE A 79 -6.22 -8.25 -5.76
CA PHE A 79 -5.33 -8.30 -6.92
C PHE A 79 -5.08 -9.75 -7.39
N ALA A 80 -5.00 -10.70 -6.46
CA ALA A 80 -4.83 -12.12 -6.74
C ALA A 80 -6.11 -12.77 -7.33
N GLY A 81 -7.24 -12.06 -7.39
CA GLY A 81 -8.53 -12.61 -7.79
C GLY A 81 -9.29 -13.32 -6.66
N ALA A 82 -8.88 -13.11 -5.40
CA ALA A 82 -9.47 -13.73 -4.22
C ALA A 82 -9.89 -12.65 -3.19
N PRO A 83 -10.82 -11.75 -3.52
CA PRO A 83 -11.21 -10.67 -2.60
C PRO A 83 -11.72 -11.23 -1.27
N LEU A 84 -11.27 -10.64 -0.17
CA LEU A 84 -11.69 -11.00 1.18
C LEU A 84 -13.12 -10.50 1.45
N ALA A 85 -13.90 -11.28 2.20
CA ALA A 85 -15.20 -10.89 2.70
C ALA A 85 -15.11 -9.69 3.67
N ALA A 86 -16.19 -8.90 3.76
CA ALA A 86 -16.27 -7.77 4.69
C ALA A 86 -16.38 -8.22 6.16
N GLU A 87 -16.93 -9.40 6.39
CA GLU A 87 -17.10 -10.03 7.70
C GLU A 87 -16.32 -11.35 7.77
N GLY A 88 -16.09 -11.87 8.98
CA GLY A 88 -15.39 -13.14 9.17
C GLY A 88 -13.86 -13.06 9.00
N VAL A 89 -13.32 -11.88 8.71
CA VAL A 89 -11.87 -11.63 8.62
C VAL A 89 -11.41 -10.72 9.74
N ARG A 90 -10.35 -11.12 10.45
CA ARG A 90 -9.66 -10.30 11.46
C ARG A 90 -8.22 -10.10 11.06
N PHE A 91 -7.74 -8.86 11.11
CA PHE A 91 -6.38 -8.50 10.79
C PHE A 91 -5.58 -8.18 12.06
N PHE A 92 -4.32 -8.57 12.06
CA PHE A 92 -3.34 -8.27 13.10
C PHE A 92 -2.10 -7.69 12.42
N ASN A 93 -1.80 -6.42 12.70
CA ASN A 93 -0.81 -5.65 11.96
C ASN A 93 0.55 -5.63 12.67
N MET A 94 1.45 -6.49 12.22
CA MET A 94 2.79 -6.62 12.78
C MET A 94 3.69 -5.39 12.58
N ARG A 95 3.29 -4.39 11.78
CA ARG A 95 4.06 -3.14 11.67
C ARG A 95 3.88 -2.20 12.85
N ARG A 96 2.80 -2.37 13.61
CA ARG A 96 2.39 -1.44 14.66
C ARG A 96 2.13 -2.13 15.99
N GLU A 97 1.62 -3.35 15.96
CA GLU A 97 1.27 -4.12 17.15
C GLU A 97 2.45 -5.02 17.58
N GLY A 98 2.57 -5.27 18.88
CA GLY A 98 3.57 -6.17 19.44
C GLY A 98 3.17 -7.65 19.34
N ALA A 99 4.14 -8.56 19.44
CA ALA A 99 3.87 -10.00 19.31
C ALA A 99 2.87 -10.51 20.36
N GLU A 100 3.03 -10.12 21.63
CA GLU A 100 2.15 -10.56 22.72
C GLU A 100 0.68 -10.14 22.53
N GLU A 101 0.46 -8.89 22.11
CA GLU A 101 -0.87 -8.32 21.84
C GLU A 101 -1.56 -9.09 20.71
N ILE A 102 -0.83 -9.31 19.62
CA ILE A 102 -1.31 -10.08 18.46
C ILE A 102 -1.70 -11.49 18.89
N LEU A 103 -0.84 -12.18 19.64
CA LEU A 103 -1.08 -13.57 20.04
C LEU A 103 -2.27 -13.70 20.98
N ALA A 104 -2.41 -12.80 21.95
CA ALA A 104 -3.55 -12.78 22.86
C ALA A 104 -4.88 -12.65 22.11
N ALA A 105 -4.94 -11.76 21.12
CA ALA A 105 -6.15 -11.51 20.34
C ALA A 105 -6.39 -12.55 19.24
N ALA A 106 -5.33 -13.05 18.59
CA ALA A 106 -5.41 -14.02 17.50
C ALA A 106 -5.64 -15.45 17.96
N CYS A 107 -5.27 -15.82 19.19
CA CYS A 107 -5.44 -17.19 19.72
C CYS A 107 -6.57 -17.33 20.75
N GLY A 108 -7.20 -16.23 21.19
CA GLY A 108 -8.29 -16.27 22.16
C GLY A 108 -9.54 -17.00 21.66
N THR A 109 -10.19 -17.74 22.56
CA THR A 109 -11.55 -18.29 22.41
C THR A 109 -12.55 -17.22 22.90
N GLU A 110 -13.26 -16.61 21.96
CA GLU A 110 -14.11 -15.41 22.01
C GLU A 110 -15.02 -15.13 23.24
N SER A 111 -15.30 -13.84 23.50
CA SER A 111 -16.68 -13.29 23.61
C SER A 111 -16.70 -11.74 23.66
N GLY A 112 -17.46 -11.11 22.76
CA GLY A 112 -18.17 -9.84 23.00
C GLY A 112 -17.38 -8.53 23.26
N ARG A 113 -16.99 -7.83 22.20
CA ARG A 113 -17.16 -6.37 22.09
C ARG A 113 -17.13 -5.96 20.62
N GLY A 114 -18.32 -5.74 20.06
CA GLY A 114 -18.46 -5.09 18.77
C GLY A 114 -17.96 -3.65 18.81
N ALA A 115 -17.70 -3.13 17.61
CA ALA A 115 -17.51 -1.73 17.26
C ALA A 115 -16.19 -1.07 17.73
N GLY A 116 -15.16 -1.21 16.91
CA GLY A 116 -14.24 -0.11 16.61
C GLY A 116 -14.86 0.82 15.56
N ALA A 117 -16.01 1.42 15.84
CA ALA A 117 -16.50 2.56 15.06
C ALA A 117 -15.51 3.73 15.22
N PRO A 118 -15.27 4.54 14.17
CA PRO A 118 -14.46 5.74 14.31
C PRO A 118 -15.17 6.68 15.29
N ARG A 119 -14.49 7.08 16.36
CA ARG A 119 -15.01 8.09 17.28
C ARG A 119 -15.06 9.43 16.55
N GLY A 120 -16.17 9.70 15.88
CA GLY A 120 -16.63 11.04 15.55
C GLY A 120 -17.08 11.71 16.85
N GLY A 121 -16.16 12.38 17.52
CA GLY A 121 -16.46 13.27 18.62
C GLY A 121 -16.33 14.72 18.15
N SER A 122 -17.46 15.31 17.75
CA SER A 122 -17.63 16.75 17.63
C SER A 122 -17.54 17.38 19.02
N GLY A 123 -16.31 17.59 19.49
CA GLY A 123 -16.00 18.46 20.61
C GLY A 123 -15.49 19.77 20.06
N ASP A 124 -16.38 20.75 19.93
CA ASP A 124 -16.04 22.13 19.62
C ASP A 124 -15.04 22.64 20.69
N PRO A 125 -13.78 22.99 20.35
CA PRO A 125 -12.88 23.57 21.33
C PRO A 125 -13.34 25.00 21.65
N PRO A 126 -13.21 25.46 22.90
CA PRO A 126 -13.76 26.73 23.32
C PRO A 126 -13.12 27.87 22.54
N ARG A 127 -13.96 28.66 21.87
CA ARG A 127 -13.63 29.95 21.25
C ARG A 127 -13.03 30.88 22.30
N LYS A 128 -11.71 30.90 22.44
CA LYS A 128 -11.00 31.97 23.14
C LYS A 128 -10.43 32.98 22.14
N ALA A 129 -11.22 34.04 21.99
CA ALA A 129 -10.83 35.43 21.69
C ALA A 129 -9.60 35.65 20.81
N LEU A 130 -9.88 35.85 19.52
CA LEU A 130 -9.00 36.57 18.59
C LEU A 130 -8.79 38.00 19.10
N ARG A 131 -7.70 38.26 19.85
CA ARG A 131 -7.20 39.63 20.03
C ARG A 131 -6.34 39.97 18.81
N ARG A 132 -6.87 40.86 17.97
CA ARG A 132 -6.10 41.60 16.96
C ARG A 132 -5.01 42.39 17.67
N ALA A 133 -3.76 42.15 17.30
CA ALA A 133 -2.65 43.05 17.57
C ALA A 133 -1.85 43.21 16.27
N GLY A 134 -1.51 44.46 15.98
CA GLY A 134 -1.11 44.96 14.68
C GLY A 134 0.12 44.30 14.08
N ALA A 135 0.12 44.31 12.75
CA ALA A 135 1.30 44.11 11.93
C ALA A 135 2.40 45.11 12.32
N THR A 136 3.60 44.59 12.58
CA THR A 136 4.82 45.33 12.32
C THR A 136 5.65 44.50 11.35
N ALA A 137 5.95 45.12 10.21
CA ALA A 137 6.81 44.61 9.17
C ALA A 137 8.22 44.36 9.73
N GLY A 138 8.82 43.23 9.39
CA GLY A 138 10.23 43.01 9.68
C GLY A 138 10.67 41.56 9.57
N GLN A 139 11.48 41.29 8.54
CA GLN A 139 12.44 40.18 8.42
C GLN A 139 11.90 38.87 7.82
N ALA A 140 12.07 38.79 6.50
CA ALA A 140 12.07 37.57 5.72
C ALA A 140 13.15 36.59 6.24
N GLY A 141 12.75 35.65 7.08
CA GLY A 141 13.56 34.49 7.42
C GLY A 141 13.57 33.51 6.25
N ARG A 142 14.74 33.31 5.63
CA ARG A 142 14.99 32.25 4.65
C ARG A 142 14.65 30.89 5.27
N ALA A 143 13.49 30.33 4.95
CA ALA A 143 13.19 28.94 5.25
C ALA A 143 14.11 28.08 4.37
N ALA A 144 15.25 27.69 4.94
CA ALA A 144 16.12 26.70 4.33
C ALA A 144 15.30 25.43 4.09
N SER A 145 15.01 25.15 2.81
CA SER A 145 14.42 23.88 2.40
C SER A 145 15.35 22.77 2.90
N ARG A 146 14.96 22.09 3.98
CA ARG A 146 15.62 20.85 4.37
C ARG A 146 15.46 19.92 3.18
N ARG A 147 16.55 19.70 2.42
CA ARG A 147 16.57 18.67 1.38
C ARG A 147 16.24 17.37 2.11
N ALA A 148 15.06 16.82 1.86
CA ALA A 148 14.73 15.49 2.34
C ALA A 148 15.80 14.56 1.79
N GLU A 149 16.56 13.92 2.68
CA GLU A 149 17.55 12.93 2.28
C GLU A 149 16.84 11.87 1.40
N PRO A 150 17.50 11.39 0.33
CA PRO A 150 16.92 10.34 -0.49
C PRO A 150 16.71 9.12 0.39
N ARG A 151 15.45 8.85 0.75
CA ARG A 151 15.07 7.61 1.43
C ARG A 151 15.61 6.44 0.60
N ALA A 152 16.42 5.60 1.24
CA ALA A 152 17.02 4.43 0.63
C ALA A 152 15.95 3.60 -0.10
N ALA A 153 16.31 3.07 -1.27
CA ALA A 153 15.50 2.09 -1.96
C ALA A 153 15.25 0.89 -1.01
N PRO A 154 14.08 0.24 -1.08
CA PRO A 154 13.79 -0.93 -0.26
C PRO A 154 14.86 -2.02 -0.49
N ALA A 155 15.41 -2.54 0.59
CA ALA A 155 16.33 -3.68 0.57
C ALA A 155 15.54 -4.99 0.42
N PHE A 156 16.04 -5.88 -0.44
CA PHE A 156 15.50 -7.23 -0.65
C PHE A 156 16.58 -8.25 -0.30
N PRO A 157 16.81 -8.52 1.00
CA PRO A 157 17.83 -9.48 1.42
C PRO A 157 17.51 -10.87 0.87
N GLY A 158 18.56 -11.61 0.50
CA GLY A 158 18.45 -13.00 0.02
C GLY A 158 18.06 -13.19 -1.45
N ARG A 159 17.81 -12.12 -2.23
CA ARG A 159 17.52 -12.20 -3.67
C ARG A 159 18.77 -11.91 -4.50
N LYS A 160 18.97 -12.66 -5.59
CA LYS A 160 20.13 -12.45 -6.48
C LYS A 160 19.94 -11.17 -7.30
N ALA A 161 21.04 -10.52 -7.65
CA ALA A 161 21.00 -9.37 -8.55
C ALA A 161 20.40 -9.78 -9.91
N GLY A 162 19.38 -9.03 -10.36
CA GLY A 162 18.65 -9.31 -11.60
C GLY A 162 17.49 -10.30 -11.46
N GLU A 163 17.34 -10.95 -10.30
CA GLU A 163 16.13 -11.72 -10.00
C GLU A 163 14.95 -10.78 -9.80
N TRP A 164 13.78 -11.15 -10.33
CA TRP A 164 12.56 -10.39 -10.06
C TRP A 164 12.23 -10.48 -8.58
N VAL A 165 11.79 -9.37 -8.00
CA VAL A 165 11.32 -9.31 -6.61
C VAL A 165 9.87 -8.87 -6.60
N PRO A 166 9.05 -9.30 -5.61
CA PRO A 166 7.64 -8.94 -5.50
C PRO A 166 7.44 -7.48 -5.07
N TRP A 167 7.97 -6.57 -5.89
CA TRP A 167 7.79 -5.13 -5.87
C TRP A 167 6.80 -4.75 -6.97
N PHE A 168 5.58 -4.43 -6.58
CA PHE A 168 4.54 -3.95 -7.49
C PHE A 168 3.48 -3.18 -6.70
N PRO A 169 2.73 -2.27 -7.37
CA PRO A 169 1.61 -1.61 -6.74
C PRO A 169 0.39 -2.52 -6.67
N VAL A 170 -0.45 -2.34 -5.66
CA VAL A 170 -1.87 -2.76 -5.69
C VAL A 170 -2.78 -1.54 -5.59
N LEU A 171 -4.01 -1.67 -6.09
CA LEU A 171 -4.98 -0.58 -6.12
C LEU A 171 -6.04 -0.78 -5.06
N ASP A 172 -6.24 0.26 -4.27
CA ASP A 172 -7.40 0.43 -3.41
C ASP A 172 -8.55 1.00 -4.22
N TYR A 173 -9.47 0.13 -4.65
CA TYR A 173 -10.61 0.54 -5.46
C TYR A 173 -11.67 1.30 -4.66
N GLU A 174 -11.67 1.24 -3.33
CA GLU A 174 -12.57 2.07 -2.51
C GLU A 174 -12.12 3.53 -2.48
N ARG A 175 -10.81 3.79 -2.59
CA ARG A 175 -10.28 5.16 -2.72
C ARG A 175 -10.12 5.59 -4.17
N CYS A 176 -9.92 4.67 -5.11
CA CYS A 176 -9.64 5.00 -6.51
C CYS A 176 -10.84 5.69 -7.17
N ARG A 177 -10.65 6.92 -7.66
CA ARG A 177 -11.65 7.66 -8.44
C ARG A 177 -11.54 7.44 -9.95
N ASN A 178 -10.83 6.38 -10.35
CA ASN A 178 -10.53 6.04 -11.75
C ASN A 178 -10.02 7.21 -12.63
N CYS A 179 -9.23 8.14 -12.08
CA CYS A 179 -8.75 9.33 -12.79
C CYS A 179 -7.70 9.07 -13.89
N ARG A 180 -7.20 7.82 -14.00
CA ARG A 180 -6.22 7.37 -15.01
C ARG A 180 -4.83 8.04 -15.02
N GLN A 181 -4.54 8.97 -14.12
CA GLN A 181 -3.21 9.60 -14.04
C GLN A 181 -2.06 8.59 -13.90
N CYS A 182 -2.25 7.50 -13.13
CA CYS A 182 -1.23 6.46 -13.00
C CYS A 182 -0.96 5.68 -14.29
N LEU A 183 -2.00 5.47 -15.10
CA LEU A 183 -1.91 4.82 -16.41
C LEU A 183 -1.07 5.67 -17.38
N GLU A 184 -1.32 6.98 -17.41
CA GLU A 184 -0.62 7.90 -18.31
C GLU A 184 0.82 8.19 -17.85
N PHE A 185 1.03 8.28 -16.54
CA PHE A 185 2.32 8.61 -15.95
C PHE A 185 3.33 7.46 -15.95
N CYS A 186 2.87 6.20 -15.83
CA CYS A 186 3.78 5.08 -15.67
C CYS A 186 4.53 4.74 -16.96
N LEU A 187 5.79 5.18 -17.04
CA LEU A 187 6.67 4.91 -18.18
C LEU A 187 7.05 3.42 -18.35
N PHE A 188 6.74 2.58 -17.37
CA PHE A 188 7.04 1.15 -17.39
C PHE A 188 5.85 0.30 -17.84
N GLY A 189 4.68 0.90 -18.09
CA GLY A 189 3.51 0.18 -18.58
C GLY A 189 2.96 -0.85 -17.59
N VAL A 190 2.98 -0.52 -16.29
CA VAL A 190 2.46 -1.39 -15.22
C VAL A 190 0.93 -1.48 -15.23
N TYR A 191 0.27 -0.40 -15.65
CA TYR A 191 -1.18 -0.27 -15.61
C TYR A 191 -1.80 -0.47 -16.99
N ALA A 192 -3.05 -0.95 -17.02
CA ALA A 192 -3.92 -0.93 -18.19
C ALA A 192 -5.35 -0.56 -17.76
N ALA A 193 -6.18 -0.10 -18.70
CA ALA A 193 -7.62 -0.05 -18.51
C ALA A 193 -8.22 -1.41 -18.89
N ASP A 194 -9.22 -1.88 -18.14
CA ASP A 194 -10.05 -3.01 -18.56
C ASP A 194 -11.14 -2.58 -19.58
N GLU A 195 -12.01 -3.51 -19.95
CA GLU A 195 -13.11 -3.27 -20.90
C GLU A 195 -14.09 -2.19 -20.41
N GLY A 196 -14.28 -2.07 -19.10
CA GLY A 196 -15.09 -1.02 -18.48
C GLY A 196 -14.37 0.32 -18.31
N GLY A 197 -13.11 0.42 -18.76
CA GLY A 197 -12.28 1.61 -18.59
C GLY A 197 -11.73 1.78 -17.18
N GLN A 198 -11.87 0.79 -16.30
CA GLN A 198 -11.33 0.80 -14.94
C GLN A 198 -9.83 0.47 -14.98
N VAL A 199 -9.01 1.31 -14.35
CA VAL A 199 -7.56 1.06 -14.27
C VAL A 199 -7.29 -0.16 -13.39
N ARG A 200 -6.44 -1.06 -13.89
CA ARG A 200 -5.89 -2.21 -13.16
C ARG A 200 -4.36 -2.25 -13.27
N VAL A 201 -3.73 -2.97 -12.36
CA VAL A 201 -2.31 -3.35 -12.48
C VAL A 201 -2.25 -4.58 -13.39
N ALA A 202 -1.76 -4.40 -14.62
CA ALA A 202 -1.75 -5.43 -15.65
C ALA A 202 -0.39 -6.13 -15.80
N HIS A 203 0.69 -5.41 -15.55
CA HIS A 203 2.07 -5.88 -15.70
C HIS A 203 2.87 -5.56 -14.42
N PRO A 204 2.58 -6.22 -13.29
CA PRO A 204 3.28 -5.99 -12.03
C PRO A 204 4.80 -6.18 -12.15
N GLU A 205 5.24 -7.11 -13.01
CA GLU A 205 6.64 -7.47 -13.25
C GLU A 205 7.45 -6.34 -13.89
N ARG A 206 6.78 -5.39 -14.56
CA ARG A 206 7.42 -4.24 -15.18
C ARG A 206 7.68 -3.10 -14.20
N CYS A 207 7.17 -3.19 -12.97
CA CYS A 207 7.38 -2.13 -12.00
C CYS A 207 8.86 -2.00 -11.65
N LYS A 208 9.44 -0.81 -11.89
CA LYS A 208 10.82 -0.55 -11.49
C LYS A 208 10.96 -0.65 -9.98
N THR A 209 11.74 -1.64 -9.51
CA THR A 209 12.03 -1.86 -8.08
C THR A 209 12.40 -0.56 -7.38
N GLY A 210 11.71 -0.27 -6.28
CA GLY A 210 11.91 0.91 -5.45
C GLY A 210 11.28 2.20 -5.95
N CYS A 211 10.55 2.22 -7.07
CA CYS A 211 9.89 3.42 -7.60
C CYS A 211 8.45 3.59 -7.06
N PRO A 212 8.16 4.60 -6.20
CA PRO A 212 6.82 4.85 -5.66
C PRO A 212 6.08 5.99 -6.39
N ALA A 213 6.59 6.45 -7.54
CA ALA A 213 6.23 7.75 -8.12
C ALA A 213 4.73 7.89 -8.42
N CYS A 214 4.09 6.83 -8.94
CA CYS A 214 2.65 6.83 -9.20
C CYS A 214 1.82 6.97 -7.90
N ALA A 215 2.25 6.37 -6.77
CA ALA A 215 1.58 6.55 -5.49
C ALA A 215 1.73 7.97 -4.92
N ARG A 216 2.80 8.68 -5.30
CA ARG A 216 2.95 10.11 -4.98
C ARG A 216 2.02 10.99 -5.81
N LEU A 217 1.78 10.61 -7.07
CA LEU A 217 0.90 11.31 -7.99
C LEU A 217 -0.59 11.12 -7.68
N CYS A 218 -0.99 9.94 -7.20
CA CYS A 218 -2.40 9.60 -7.01
C CYS A 218 -3.11 10.59 -6.05
N PRO A 219 -4.10 11.38 -6.53
CA PRO A 219 -4.76 12.39 -5.70
C PRO A 219 -5.65 11.78 -4.62
N ALA A 220 -6.10 10.54 -4.80
CA ALA A 220 -6.92 9.81 -3.84
C ALA A 220 -6.10 8.90 -2.90
N VAL A 221 -4.77 8.86 -3.05
CA VAL A 221 -3.88 7.99 -2.26
C VAL A 221 -4.33 6.52 -2.32
N ALA A 222 -4.78 6.09 -3.51
CA ALA A 222 -5.33 4.75 -3.76
C ALA A 222 -4.28 3.70 -4.14
N ILE A 223 -3.07 4.12 -4.51
CA ILE A 223 -2.01 3.21 -4.94
C ILE A 223 -1.15 2.82 -3.75
N ILE A 224 -1.02 1.52 -3.52
CA ILE A 224 -0.31 0.94 -2.38
C ILE A 224 0.93 0.22 -2.88
N PHE A 225 2.10 0.54 -2.30
CA PHE A 225 3.32 -0.27 -2.44
C PHE A 225 3.60 -0.97 -1.12
N PRO A 226 3.23 -2.25 -0.97
CA PRO A 226 3.32 -2.96 0.30
C PRO A 226 4.69 -2.81 0.95
N LYS A 227 5.77 -3.00 0.19
CA LYS A 227 7.14 -3.03 0.70
C LYS A 227 7.81 -1.66 0.85
N TYR A 228 7.05 -0.57 0.72
CA TYR A 228 7.58 0.76 0.94
C TYR A 228 7.62 1.12 2.43
N ALA A 229 8.63 1.88 2.85
CA ALA A 229 8.82 2.24 4.26
C ALA A 229 7.78 3.25 4.76
N ASP A 230 7.29 4.14 3.89
CA ASP A 230 6.31 5.16 4.26
C ASP A 230 4.90 4.55 4.44
N GLY A 231 4.28 4.74 5.61
CA GLY A 231 2.90 4.31 5.88
C GLY A 231 1.89 4.84 4.86
N ALA A 232 2.03 6.10 4.43
CA ALA A 232 1.10 6.75 3.50
C ALA A 232 1.10 6.12 2.10
N ILE A 233 2.18 5.44 1.72
CA ILE A 233 2.31 4.74 0.43
C ILE A 233 2.17 3.23 0.61
N SER A 234 2.53 2.69 1.77
CA SER A 234 2.49 1.25 2.04
C SER A 234 1.16 0.71 2.54
N GLY A 235 0.16 1.59 2.72
CA GLY A 235 -1.22 1.21 2.99
C GLY A 235 -1.66 1.36 4.44
N ASP A 236 -1.03 2.25 5.22
CA ASP A 236 -1.51 2.60 6.55
C ASP A 236 -2.91 3.25 6.47
N ASP A 237 -3.81 2.80 7.33
CA ASP A 237 -5.20 3.26 7.44
C ASP A 237 -5.33 4.59 8.20
N ALA A 238 -4.29 5.02 8.92
CA ALA A 238 -4.29 6.28 9.67
C ALA A 238 -4.36 7.55 8.80
N MET A 239 -4.26 7.42 7.48
CA MET A 239 -4.30 8.55 6.56
C MET A 239 -5.72 8.85 6.05
N PRO A 240 -6.29 10.05 6.32
CA PRO A 240 -7.58 10.44 5.77
C PRO A 240 -7.56 10.41 4.24
N ALA A 241 -8.63 9.87 3.66
CA ALA A 241 -8.89 9.98 2.24
C ALA A 241 -8.97 11.48 1.88
N ALA A 242 -7.93 12.00 1.23
CA ALA A 242 -7.91 13.33 0.63
C ALA A 242 -7.97 14.56 1.58
N ALA A 243 -7.19 14.59 2.66
CA ALA A 243 -6.74 15.89 3.19
C ALA A 243 -5.55 16.37 2.34
N GLY A 244 -5.82 17.31 1.43
CA GLY A 244 -4.94 17.88 0.41
C GLY A 244 -3.44 17.63 0.60
N ARG A 245 -2.86 16.74 -0.22
CA ARG A 245 -1.44 16.85 -0.55
C ARG A 245 -1.27 18.22 -1.18
N PRO A 246 -0.36 19.09 -0.69
CA PRO A 246 -0.10 20.35 -1.38
C PRO A 246 0.24 20.01 -2.83
N ALA A 247 -0.35 20.77 -3.76
CA ALA A 247 0.04 20.71 -5.16
C ALA A 247 1.57 20.77 -5.23
N SER A 248 2.15 19.99 -6.14
CA SER A 248 3.60 19.97 -6.35
C SER A 248 4.11 21.41 -6.39
N PRO A 249 5.18 21.79 -5.67
CA PRO A 249 5.71 23.16 -5.63
C PRO A 249 6.34 23.60 -6.97
N ILE A 250 6.17 22.79 -8.02
CA ILE A 250 6.73 22.99 -9.35
C ILE A 250 5.69 23.75 -10.17
N ASP A 251 5.97 25.01 -10.43
CA ASP A 251 5.19 25.83 -11.35
C ASP A 251 5.57 25.48 -12.80
N PHE A 252 4.76 24.60 -13.40
CA PHE A 252 4.94 24.14 -14.78
C PHE A 252 4.65 25.23 -15.82
N SER A 253 4.09 26.39 -15.45
CA SER A 253 3.87 27.50 -16.39
C SER A 253 5.19 28.06 -16.96
N SER A 254 6.30 27.87 -16.25
CA SER A 254 7.66 28.21 -16.69
C SER A 254 8.21 27.29 -17.80
N LEU A 255 7.54 26.17 -18.10
CA LEU A 255 7.92 25.20 -19.14
C LEU A 255 7.14 25.39 -20.46
N ALA A 256 6.39 26.50 -20.60
CA ALA A 256 5.50 26.79 -21.73
C ALA A 256 6.15 26.79 -23.13
N GLY A 257 7.48 26.71 -23.23
CA GLY A 257 8.22 26.62 -24.50
C GLY A 257 8.58 25.19 -24.94
N LEU A 258 8.35 24.17 -24.11
CA LEU A 258 8.56 22.77 -24.48
C LEU A 258 7.21 22.14 -24.81
N ASP A 259 7.05 21.57 -26.00
CA ASP A 259 5.89 20.70 -26.29
C ASP A 259 6.06 19.36 -25.57
N LEU A 260 5.93 19.44 -24.24
CA LEU A 260 5.99 18.31 -23.34
C LEU A 260 4.87 17.30 -23.67
N GLY A 261 3.73 17.79 -24.17
CA GLY A 261 2.61 16.96 -24.58
C GLY A 261 2.97 16.05 -25.75
N GLU A 262 3.58 16.59 -26.80
CA GLU A 262 4.01 15.81 -27.96
C GLU A 262 5.16 14.87 -27.61
N ALA A 263 6.14 15.31 -26.82
CA ALA A 263 7.24 14.47 -26.37
C ALA A 263 6.75 13.25 -25.57
N LEU A 264 5.78 13.45 -24.67
CA LEU A 264 5.17 12.36 -23.89
C LEU A 264 4.34 11.43 -24.78
N ARG A 265 3.52 11.96 -25.70
CA ARG A 265 2.74 11.13 -26.65
C ARG A 265 3.63 10.29 -27.56
N ARG A 266 4.69 10.88 -28.13
CA ARG A 266 5.66 10.19 -28.99
C ARG A 266 6.37 9.06 -28.22
N ARG A 267 6.78 9.32 -26.98
CA ARG A 267 7.38 8.30 -26.12
C ARG A 267 6.39 7.19 -25.75
N GLN A 268 5.14 7.52 -25.43
CA GLN A 268 4.10 6.54 -25.16
C GLN A 268 3.80 5.66 -26.38
N ALA A 269 3.75 6.24 -27.59
CA ALA A 269 3.57 5.49 -28.84
C ALA A 269 4.71 4.49 -29.08
N ILE A 270 5.96 4.92 -28.89
CA ILE A 270 7.14 4.05 -29.00
C ILE A 270 7.05 2.89 -27.99
N LEU A 271 6.62 3.16 -26.76
CA LEU A 271 6.47 2.12 -25.74
C LEU A 271 5.33 1.14 -26.08
N ARG A 272 4.19 1.62 -26.59
CA ARG A 272 3.09 0.76 -27.05
C ARG A 272 3.52 -0.12 -28.23
N ALA A 273 4.23 0.44 -29.20
CA ALA A 273 4.77 -0.31 -30.34
C ALA A 273 5.72 -1.44 -29.89
N ARG A 274 6.61 -1.14 -28.91
CA ARG A 274 7.49 -2.15 -28.28
C ARG A 274 6.70 -3.23 -27.53
N GLN A 275 5.58 -2.87 -26.90
CA GLN A 275 4.71 -3.80 -26.19
C GLN A 275 3.93 -4.73 -27.14
N GLU A 276 3.62 -4.25 -28.34
CA GLU A 276 2.89 -5.01 -29.38
C GLU A 276 3.81 -5.84 -30.30
N GLY A 277 5.13 -5.85 -30.05
CA GLY A 277 6.09 -6.61 -30.85
C GLY A 277 6.28 -6.11 -32.29
N ARG A 278 5.73 -4.94 -32.64
CA ARG A 278 5.93 -4.32 -33.95
C ARG A 278 7.30 -3.63 -33.98
N ARG A 279 8.20 -4.11 -34.85
CA ARG A 279 9.44 -3.37 -35.20
C ARG A 279 9.03 -2.05 -35.86
N GLU A 280 9.70 -0.96 -35.47
CA GLU A 280 9.51 0.39 -36.06
C GLU A 280 9.62 0.33 -37.60
N PRO A 281 8.84 1.15 -38.33
CA PRO A 281 9.09 1.41 -39.75
C PRO A 281 10.40 2.18 -39.97
#